data_AF-A0A6A6EGT3-F1
#
_entry.id   AF-A0A6A6EGT3-F1
#
_cell.length_a   1.000
_cell.length_b   1.000
_cell.length_c   1.000
_cell.angle_alpha   90.00
_cell.angle_beta   90.00
_cell.angle_gamma   90.00
#
_symmetry.space_group_name_H-M   'P 1'
#
loop_
_entity.id
_entity.type
_entity.pdbx_description
1 polymer ?
#
loop_
_entity_poly.entity_id
_entity_poly.type
_entity_poly.pdbx_seq_one_letter_code
_entity_poly.pdbx_strand_id
1 'polypeptide(L)'
;MRVSKPWPMLRRITAVSKALLFLGALLDGVDPGPLVYNGRVYIYTGHDENGSTNFNMRDWRLCSLANTNAWAGQVTPRNGKFYYYVPIRHSTTGGMAIGVGVSDSITGPFRDAIGRPLVENGQIDPTVFIDDNGQAYLYWGNPDLWYVKLNQDMISYSGSLTKDIRYSTGTSPTGPWTYRGVIMPKQGKSFTNHPGIIDFNNTSYFFYHNGALPGGSGYTRSVAVERFVYNSDGTIPTIQMSTGGAPQVGTLNPYVRQEAETMAWSSDVETEVCSEGGIDVSYINNGDYIKVKGVASATSGGKIELRLGSVTGTLVGTCTTCPVSGATGT
;
A
#
# COMPACT_ATOMS: atom_id res chain seq x y z
N MET A 1 4.56 -58.59 -3.90
CA MET A 1 3.31 -59.36 -4.04
C MET A 1 2.21 -58.64 -3.25
N ARG A 2 0.99 -58.56 -3.80
CA ARG A 2 -0.14 -57.73 -3.36
C ARG A 2 -0.86 -58.24 -2.09
N VAL A 3 -1.34 -57.28 -1.29
CA VAL A 3 -2.67 -57.18 -0.62
C VAL A 3 -3.00 -58.07 0.59
N SER A 4 -3.38 -57.44 1.71
CA SER A 4 -4.76 -57.52 2.29
C SER A 4 -4.93 -56.69 3.59
N LYS A 5 -6.03 -55.93 3.65
CA LYS A 5 -6.70 -55.37 4.86
C LYS A 5 -7.61 -56.48 5.46
N PRO A 6 -7.98 -56.49 6.77
CA PRO A 6 -9.08 -55.63 7.28
C PRO A 6 -9.02 -55.17 8.77
N TRP A 7 -9.90 -54.19 9.04
CA TRP A 7 -10.34 -53.42 10.22
C TRP A 7 -10.46 -54.11 11.61
N PRO A 8 -10.58 -53.33 12.72
CA PRO A 8 -11.92 -53.04 13.26
C PRO A 8 -12.17 -51.61 13.78
N MET A 9 -13.47 -51.31 13.94
CA MET A 9 -14.09 -50.07 14.39
C MET A 9 -14.12 -49.85 15.92
N LEU A 10 -14.30 -48.57 16.26
CA LEU A 10 -15.01 -47.95 17.40
C LEU A 10 -14.33 -47.86 18.79
N ARG A 11 -14.25 -46.62 19.32
CA ARG A 11 -14.96 -46.22 20.56
C ARG A 11 -15.07 -44.69 20.71
N ARG A 12 -16.25 -44.27 21.18
CA ARG A 12 -16.71 -42.91 21.56
C ARG A 12 -15.68 -42.11 22.38
N ILE A 13 -15.64 -40.80 22.14
CA ILE A 13 -15.52 -39.80 23.22
C ILE A 13 -16.69 -38.84 23.09
N THR A 14 -17.46 -38.72 24.17
CA THR A 14 -18.49 -37.72 24.39
C THR A 14 -17.84 -36.62 25.23
N ALA A 15 -17.71 -35.40 24.68
CA ALA A 15 -17.54 -34.20 25.48
C ALA A 15 -18.02 -32.98 24.67
N VAL A 16 -18.95 -32.25 25.28
CA VAL A 16 -19.53 -31.00 24.82
C VAL A 16 -18.63 -29.88 25.34
N SER A 17 -18.11 -29.00 24.47
CA SER A 17 -17.89 -27.60 24.84
C SER A 17 -17.74 -26.70 23.61
N LYS A 18 -18.24 -25.47 23.73
CA LYS A 18 -18.01 -24.34 22.85
C LYS A 18 -16.54 -23.91 22.97
N ALA A 19 -15.67 -24.42 22.11
CA ALA A 19 -14.35 -23.84 21.88
C ALA A 19 -13.77 -24.41 20.58
N LEU A 20 -13.08 -23.54 19.85
CA LEU A 20 -12.31 -23.79 18.64
C LEU A 20 -11.43 -25.05 18.81
N LEU A 21 -11.80 -26.18 18.18
CA LEU A 21 -10.93 -27.34 18.05
C LEU A 21 -10.20 -27.23 16.71
N PHE A 22 -8.92 -26.86 16.74
CA PHE A 22 -8.00 -27.25 15.67
C PHE A 22 -7.87 -28.78 15.72
N LEU A 23 -8.51 -29.48 14.78
CA LEU A 23 -8.14 -30.86 14.49
C LEU A 23 -6.72 -30.83 13.92
N GLY A 24 -5.78 -31.55 14.55
CA GLY A 24 -4.43 -31.80 14.04
C GLY A 24 -4.41 -32.72 12.82
N ALA A 25 -5.24 -32.44 11.82
CA ALA A 25 -5.20 -33.04 10.50
C ALA A 25 -4.70 -31.98 9.51
N LEU A 26 -3.59 -32.27 8.83
CA LEU A 26 -3.25 -31.57 7.59
C LEU A 26 -4.42 -31.81 6.62
N LEU A 27 -5.10 -30.74 6.22
CA LEU A 27 -6.11 -30.79 5.16
C LEU A 27 -5.37 -30.61 3.83
N ASP A 28 -5.60 -31.50 2.86
CA ASP A 28 -5.11 -31.33 1.49
C ASP A 28 -5.85 -30.13 0.85
N GLY A 29 -5.22 -28.97 0.83
CA GLY A 29 -5.77 -27.75 0.23
C GLY A 29 -4.84 -26.54 0.35
N VAL A 30 -4.85 -25.68 -0.67
CA VAL A 30 -4.06 -24.43 -0.74
C VAL A 30 -4.98 -23.20 -0.82
N ASP A 31 -4.48 -22.04 -0.39
CA ASP A 31 -5.16 -20.74 -0.37
C ASP A 31 -6.51 -20.72 0.39
N PRO A 32 -6.50 -20.92 1.73
CA PRO A 32 -7.73 -20.99 2.51
C PRO A 32 -8.42 -19.63 2.62
N GLY A 33 -9.69 -19.57 2.22
CA GLY A 33 -10.64 -18.50 2.57
C GLY A 33 -11.51 -18.94 3.76
N PRO A 34 -11.22 -18.51 5.00
CA PRO A 34 -12.03 -18.88 6.16
C PRO A 34 -13.30 -18.01 6.29
N LEU A 35 -14.40 -18.60 6.75
CA LEU A 35 -15.65 -17.91 7.06
C LEU A 35 -16.26 -18.47 8.35
N VAL A 36 -16.61 -17.60 9.30
CA VAL A 36 -17.42 -17.98 10.47
C VAL A 36 -18.89 -17.67 10.21
N TYR A 37 -19.76 -18.67 10.30
CA TYR A 37 -21.20 -18.50 10.10
C TYR A 37 -22.00 -19.44 11.01
N ASN A 38 -23.04 -18.92 11.67
CA ASN A 38 -23.88 -19.66 12.62
C ASN A 38 -23.09 -20.49 13.65
N GLY A 39 -22.00 -19.93 14.18
CA GLY A 39 -21.15 -20.58 15.18
C GLY A 39 -20.26 -21.71 14.66
N ARG A 40 -20.10 -21.84 13.34
CA ARG A 40 -19.21 -22.80 12.68
C ARG A 40 -18.17 -22.07 11.82
N VAL A 41 -16.95 -22.60 11.79
CA VAL A 41 -15.89 -22.17 10.86
C VAL A 41 -15.98 -23.04 9.60
N TYR A 42 -16.05 -22.40 8.45
CA TYR A 42 -15.96 -22.99 7.12
C TYR A 42 -14.62 -22.57 6.52
N ILE A 43 -13.94 -23.50 5.88
CA ILE A 43 -12.67 -23.22 5.18
C ILE A 43 -12.91 -23.59 3.71
N TYR A 44 -12.86 -22.58 2.84
CA TYR A 44 -12.87 -22.77 1.39
C TYR A 44 -11.43 -22.85 0.92
N THR A 45 -11.08 -23.87 0.16
CA THR A 45 -9.70 -24.11 -0.25
C THR A 45 -9.65 -24.50 -1.71
N GLY A 46 -8.54 -24.15 -2.36
CA GLY A 46 -8.15 -24.77 -3.61
C GLY A 46 -7.65 -26.20 -3.44
N HIS A 47 -7.56 -26.94 -4.54
CA HIS A 47 -6.96 -28.27 -4.64
C HIS A 47 -5.91 -28.28 -5.75
N ASP A 48 -4.64 -28.14 -5.36
CA ASP A 48 -3.50 -28.34 -6.26
C ASP A 48 -3.39 -29.81 -6.67
N GLU A 49 -3.08 -30.07 -7.95
CA GLU A 49 -2.82 -31.44 -8.42
C GLU A 49 -1.54 -32.02 -7.79
N ASN A 50 -1.57 -33.31 -7.45
CA ASN A 50 -0.41 -34.04 -6.92
C ASN A 50 0.81 -33.91 -7.86
N GLY A 51 1.91 -33.33 -7.36
CA GLY A 51 3.18 -33.19 -8.10
C GLY A 51 3.30 -31.95 -8.98
N SER A 52 2.43 -30.94 -8.79
CA SER A 52 2.48 -29.73 -9.60
C SER A 52 3.73 -28.87 -9.33
N THR A 53 4.35 -28.37 -10.41
CA THR A 53 5.44 -27.36 -10.37
C THR A 53 4.94 -25.94 -10.71
N ASN A 54 3.61 -25.78 -10.86
CA ASN A 54 2.91 -24.54 -11.20
C ASN A 54 1.46 -24.56 -10.65
N PHE A 55 0.68 -23.49 -10.76
CA PHE A 55 -0.69 -23.41 -10.21
C PHE A 55 -1.73 -24.15 -11.08
N ASN A 56 -1.87 -25.48 -10.88
CA ASN A 56 -2.79 -26.35 -11.64
C ASN A 56 -3.93 -26.85 -10.75
N MET A 57 -5.14 -26.30 -10.94
CA MET A 57 -6.34 -26.67 -10.18
C MET A 57 -7.53 -26.92 -11.13
N ARG A 58 -7.77 -28.19 -11.48
CA ARG A 58 -8.80 -28.59 -12.47
C ARG A 58 -10.10 -29.12 -11.88
N ASP A 59 -10.13 -29.48 -10.59
CA ASP A 59 -11.31 -30.07 -9.95
C ASP A 59 -12.26 -29.02 -9.40
N TRP A 60 -13.46 -28.96 -10.00
CA TRP A 60 -14.60 -28.15 -9.58
C TRP A 60 -15.79 -29.06 -9.33
N ARG A 61 -16.45 -28.92 -8.17
CA ARG A 61 -17.90 -29.11 -8.07
C ARG A 61 -18.48 -27.70 -7.82
N LEU A 62 -19.23 -27.02 -8.68
CA LEU A 62 -20.06 -27.40 -9.84
C LEU A 62 -20.45 -26.10 -10.63
N CYS A 63 -20.46 -26.17 -11.98
CA CYS A 63 -21.08 -25.28 -13.00
C CYS A 63 -20.42 -23.95 -13.49
N SER A 64 -19.45 -24.13 -14.39
CA SER A 64 -19.27 -23.60 -15.78
C SER A 64 -19.37 -22.10 -16.11
N LEU A 65 -18.18 -21.47 -16.25
CA LEU A 65 -17.73 -20.68 -17.43
C LEU A 65 -16.21 -20.37 -17.43
N ALA A 66 -15.41 -20.85 -16.46
CA ALA A 66 -13.95 -20.69 -16.46
C ALA A 66 -13.25 -21.92 -17.06
N ASN A 67 -12.27 -21.71 -17.95
CA ASN A 67 -11.59 -22.76 -18.71
C ASN A 67 -10.29 -23.28 -18.06
N THR A 68 -9.88 -22.77 -16.89
CA THR A 68 -8.87 -23.32 -15.95
C THR A 68 -8.59 -22.29 -14.84
N ASN A 69 -8.36 -22.76 -13.60
CA ASN A 69 -7.84 -22.03 -12.43
C ASN A 69 -8.82 -21.16 -11.61
N ALA A 70 -9.16 -21.58 -10.39
CA ALA A 70 -9.77 -20.76 -9.34
C ALA A 70 -8.91 -20.79 -8.07
N TRP A 71 -8.11 -19.75 -7.88
CA TRP A 71 -7.16 -19.62 -6.77
C TRP A 71 -7.79 -18.83 -5.60
N ALA A 72 -7.26 -18.88 -4.37
CA ALA A 72 -7.57 -17.94 -3.28
C ALA A 72 -9.00 -17.32 -3.20
N GLY A 73 -10.04 -18.15 -3.27
CA GLY A 73 -11.42 -17.65 -3.30
C GLY A 73 -11.95 -17.26 -1.91
N GLN A 74 -12.81 -16.25 -1.83
CA GLN A 74 -13.51 -15.88 -0.58
C GLN A 74 -15.03 -15.92 -0.71
N VAL A 75 -15.69 -16.61 0.22
CA VAL A 75 -17.16 -16.55 0.38
C VAL A 75 -17.56 -15.48 1.39
N THR A 76 -18.52 -14.64 1.01
CA THR A 76 -19.09 -13.60 1.89
C THR A 76 -20.61 -13.75 1.98
N PRO A 77 -21.19 -13.91 3.19
CA PRO A 77 -22.63 -13.91 3.39
C PRO A 77 -23.19 -12.48 3.37
N ARG A 78 -24.28 -12.26 2.63
CA ARG A 78 -24.99 -10.97 2.58
C ARG A 78 -26.42 -11.20 2.08
N ASN A 79 -27.40 -10.46 2.61
CA ASN A 79 -28.80 -10.47 2.14
C ASN A 79 -29.42 -11.88 2.02
N GLY A 80 -29.09 -12.78 2.95
CA GLY A 80 -29.59 -14.17 2.95
C GLY A 80 -28.98 -15.08 1.87
N LYS A 81 -27.88 -14.65 1.23
CA LYS A 81 -27.14 -15.40 0.21
C LYS A 81 -25.65 -15.46 0.53
N PHE A 82 -24.94 -16.30 -0.20
CA PHE A 82 -23.49 -16.48 -0.11
C PHE A 82 -22.86 -16.15 -1.46
N TYR A 83 -21.88 -15.25 -1.47
CA TYR A 83 -21.21 -14.77 -2.68
C TYR A 83 -19.77 -15.26 -2.67
N TYR A 84 -19.37 -16.05 -3.67
CA TYR A 84 -18.03 -16.60 -3.79
C TYR A 84 -17.23 -15.83 -4.83
N TYR A 85 -16.27 -15.04 -4.39
CA TYR A 85 -15.36 -14.28 -5.26
C TYR A 85 -14.13 -15.12 -5.53
N VAL A 86 -13.77 -15.28 -6.80
CA VAL A 86 -12.67 -16.13 -7.23
C VAL A 86 -11.88 -15.44 -8.34
N PRO A 87 -10.53 -15.46 -8.32
CA PRO A 87 -9.72 -15.28 -9.50
C PRO A 87 -10.15 -16.29 -10.56
N ILE A 88 -10.33 -15.80 -11.78
CA ILE A 88 -10.64 -16.59 -12.97
C ILE A 88 -9.72 -16.14 -14.09
N ARG A 89 -9.43 -17.04 -15.04
CA ARG A 89 -8.90 -16.65 -16.34
C ARG A 89 -10.05 -16.31 -17.28
N HIS A 90 -10.01 -15.11 -17.84
CA HIS A 90 -10.95 -14.72 -18.88
C HIS A 90 -10.73 -15.60 -20.11
N SER A 91 -11.78 -16.28 -20.57
CA SER A 91 -11.69 -17.29 -21.63
C SER A 91 -11.22 -16.73 -22.98
N THR A 92 -11.64 -15.50 -23.32
CA THR A 92 -11.24 -14.80 -24.54
C THR A 92 -9.87 -14.12 -24.48
N THR A 93 -9.58 -13.35 -23.42
CA THR A 93 -8.35 -12.53 -23.33
C THR A 93 -7.18 -13.29 -22.71
N GLY A 94 -7.44 -14.38 -21.98
CA GLY A 94 -6.45 -15.11 -21.20
C GLY A 94 -5.97 -14.38 -19.93
N GLY A 95 -6.43 -13.14 -19.71
CA GLY A 95 -6.08 -12.29 -18.58
C GLY A 95 -6.75 -12.75 -17.28
N MET A 96 -6.11 -12.43 -16.15
CA MET A 96 -6.71 -12.66 -14.82
C MET A 96 -7.79 -11.63 -14.54
N ALA A 97 -8.88 -12.10 -13.95
CA ALA A 97 -10.04 -11.32 -13.55
C ALA A 97 -10.64 -11.91 -12.27
N ILE A 98 -11.58 -11.20 -11.64
CA ILE A 98 -12.34 -11.73 -10.51
C ILE A 98 -13.76 -12.05 -11.00
N GLY A 99 -14.20 -13.29 -10.80
CA GLY A 99 -15.58 -13.74 -10.98
C GLY A 99 -16.34 -13.76 -9.65
N VAL A 100 -17.67 -13.82 -9.72
CA VAL A 100 -18.55 -13.97 -8.55
C VAL A 100 -19.60 -15.05 -8.79
N GLY A 101 -19.60 -16.06 -7.94
CA GLY A 101 -20.68 -17.05 -7.83
C GLY A 101 -21.64 -16.71 -6.70
N VAL A 102 -22.90 -17.13 -6.81
CA VAL A 102 -23.92 -16.94 -5.77
C VAL A 102 -24.55 -18.27 -5.37
N SER A 103 -24.84 -18.45 -4.09
CA SER A 103 -25.60 -19.59 -3.57
C SER A 103 -26.58 -19.18 -2.48
N ASP A 104 -27.64 -19.96 -2.34
CA ASP A 104 -28.58 -19.88 -1.21
C ASP A 104 -28.10 -20.76 -0.03
N SER A 105 -27.00 -21.50 -0.20
CA SER A 105 -26.37 -22.34 0.81
C SER A 105 -24.89 -22.00 0.97
N ILE A 106 -24.40 -21.99 2.22
CA ILE A 106 -23.00 -21.72 2.53
C ILE A 106 -22.04 -22.74 1.90
N THR A 107 -22.50 -23.96 1.68
CA THR A 107 -21.72 -25.03 1.04
C THR A 107 -21.96 -25.14 -0.46
N GLY A 108 -22.70 -24.19 -1.05
CA GLY A 108 -23.10 -24.28 -2.44
C GLY A 108 -24.25 -25.27 -2.70
N PRO A 109 -24.50 -25.61 -3.98
CA PRO A 109 -23.69 -25.22 -5.14
C PRO A 109 -23.73 -23.71 -5.41
N PHE A 110 -22.59 -23.15 -5.80
CA PHE A 110 -22.50 -21.77 -6.29
C PHE A 110 -22.71 -21.78 -7.80
N ARG A 111 -23.56 -20.88 -8.30
CA ARG A 111 -23.77 -20.66 -9.74
C ARG A 111 -23.14 -19.33 -10.13
N ASP A 112 -22.64 -19.21 -11.35
CA ASP A 112 -22.20 -17.93 -11.90
C ASP A 112 -23.32 -16.89 -11.75
N ALA A 113 -23.03 -15.79 -11.06
CA ALA A 113 -24.04 -14.81 -10.73
C ALA A 113 -24.31 -13.81 -11.86
N ILE A 114 -23.38 -13.65 -12.82
CA ILE A 114 -23.41 -12.55 -13.79
C ILE A 114 -23.03 -12.94 -15.23
N GLY A 115 -22.43 -14.11 -15.47
CA GLY A 115 -22.10 -14.59 -16.82
C GLY A 115 -20.86 -13.95 -17.45
N ARG A 116 -20.10 -13.16 -16.68
CA ARG A 116 -18.89 -12.43 -17.09
C ARG A 116 -18.00 -12.12 -15.89
N PRO A 117 -16.76 -11.67 -16.07
CA PRO A 117 -15.98 -11.16 -14.95
C PRO A 117 -16.66 -9.98 -14.24
N LEU A 118 -16.50 -9.93 -12.92
CA LEU A 118 -16.92 -8.80 -12.10
C LEU A 118 -15.94 -7.64 -12.27
N VAL A 119 -14.63 -7.89 -12.12
CA VAL A 119 -13.57 -6.91 -12.40
C VAL A 119 -12.44 -7.57 -13.19
N GLU A 120 -11.77 -6.82 -14.06
CA GLU A 120 -10.68 -7.32 -14.90
C GLU A 120 -9.56 -6.27 -15.02
N ASN A 121 -8.37 -6.62 -14.53
CA ASN A 121 -7.15 -5.81 -14.66
C ASN A 121 -5.87 -6.67 -14.56
N GLY A 122 -5.97 -7.99 -14.76
CA GLY A 122 -4.83 -8.90 -14.70
C GLY A 122 -4.38 -9.27 -13.29
N GLN A 123 -5.15 -8.92 -12.26
CA GLN A 123 -4.81 -9.13 -10.85
C GLN A 123 -5.69 -10.22 -10.21
N ILE A 124 -5.28 -10.75 -9.05
CA ILE A 124 -5.83 -11.95 -8.41
C ILE A 124 -6.16 -11.73 -6.92
N ASP A 125 -6.48 -12.79 -6.19
CA ASP A 125 -6.64 -12.85 -4.73
C ASP A 125 -7.70 -11.88 -4.16
N PRO A 126 -8.99 -12.12 -4.47
CA PRO A 126 -10.05 -11.26 -4.00
C PRO A 126 -10.28 -11.43 -2.50
N THR A 127 -10.49 -10.31 -1.81
CA THR A 127 -11.10 -10.30 -0.49
C THR A 127 -12.23 -9.28 -0.38
N VAL A 128 -13.29 -9.65 0.33
CA VAL A 128 -14.41 -8.75 0.60
C VAL A 128 -14.41 -8.32 2.05
N PHE A 129 -14.55 -7.02 2.23
CA PHE A 129 -14.71 -6.36 3.51
C PHE A 129 -16.09 -5.69 3.55
N ILE A 130 -16.86 -5.94 4.61
CA ILE A 130 -18.11 -5.25 4.88
C ILE A 130 -17.85 -4.34 6.07
N ASP A 131 -17.94 -3.04 5.83
CA ASP A 131 -17.78 -1.99 6.83
C ASP A 131 -18.94 -1.95 7.83
N ASP A 132 -18.74 -1.31 8.98
CA ASP A 132 -19.70 -1.26 10.08
C ASP A 132 -21.00 -0.53 9.70
N ASN A 133 -20.92 0.43 8.78
CA ASN A 133 -22.08 1.10 8.17
C ASN A 133 -22.84 0.22 7.15
N GLY A 134 -22.37 -1.02 6.95
CA GLY A 134 -22.89 -1.97 6.00
C GLY A 134 -22.29 -1.85 4.60
N GLN A 135 -21.43 -0.90 4.27
CA GLN A 135 -20.86 -0.78 2.93
C GLN A 135 -19.89 -1.93 2.63
N ALA A 136 -20.12 -2.65 1.52
CA ALA A 136 -19.22 -3.70 1.06
C ALA A 136 -18.14 -3.16 0.09
N TYR A 137 -16.94 -3.69 0.20
CA TYR A 137 -15.81 -3.40 -0.68
C TYR A 137 -15.19 -4.71 -1.15
N LEU A 138 -14.90 -4.80 -2.44
CA LEU A 138 -14.07 -5.88 -2.99
C LEU A 138 -12.67 -5.32 -3.15
N TYR A 139 -11.69 -5.99 -2.53
CA TYR A 139 -10.27 -5.77 -2.69
C TYR A 139 -9.65 -6.92 -3.46
N TRP A 140 -8.62 -6.69 -4.26
CA TRP A 140 -7.86 -7.76 -4.91
C TRP A 140 -6.49 -7.23 -5.38
N GLY A 141 -5.50 -8.11 -5.48
CA GLY A 141 -4.36 -7.94 -6.36
C GLY A 141 -3.00 -8.39 -5.84
N ASN A 142 -2.05 -8.47 -6.78
CA ASN A 142 -0.69 -8.95 -6.63
C ASN A 142 0.15 -8.50 -7.86
N PRO A 143 1.07 -7.51 -7.77
CA PRO A 143 1.60 -6.89 -6.54
C PRO A 143 0.80 -5.66 -6.04
N ASP A 144 -0.20 -5.20 -6.80
CA ASP A 144 -0.91 -3.97 -6.50
C ASP A 144 -2.25 -4.25 -5.83
N LEU A 145 -2.54 -3.61 -4.70
CA LEU A 145 -3.87 -3.68 -4.07
C LEU A 145 -4.84 -2.74 -4.79
N TRP A 146 -5.90 -3.32 -5.33
CA TRP A 146 -7.04 -2.64 -5.95
C TRP A 146 -8.28 -2.80 -5.11
N TYR A 147 -9.25 -1.89 -5.27
CA TYR A 147 -10.57 -2.09 -4.73
C TYR A 147 -11.68 -1.44 -5.57
N VAL A 148 -12.91 -1.87 -5.32
CA VAL A 148 -14.16 -1.21 -5.74
C VAL A 148 -15.16 -1.17 -4.59
N LYS A 149 -16.07 -0.20 -4.65
CA LYS A 149 -17.26 -0.15 -3.79
C LYS A 149 -18.31 -1.10 -4.37
N LEU A 150 -18.54 -2.24 -3.73
CA LEU A 150 -19.61 -3.15 -4.14
C LEU A 150 -20.97 -2.50 -3.92
N ASN A 151 -21.89 -2.70 -4.86
CA ASN A 151 -23.27 -2.33 -4.68
C ASN A 151 -23.94 -3.33 -3.71
N GLN A 152 -25.14 -2.98 -3.23
CA GLN A 152 -25.85 -3.79 -2.24
C GLN A 152 -26.16 -5.22 -2.73
N ASP A 153 -26.21 -5.43 -4.05
CA ASP A 153 -26.43 -6.73 -4.70
C ASP A 153 -25.24 -7.69 -4.63
N MET A 154 -24.06 -7.19 -4.23
CA MET A 154 -22.77 -7.89 -4.16
C MET A 154 -22.24 -8.43 -5.51
N ILE A 155 -22.91 -8.14 -6.63
CA ILE A 155 -22.59 -8.65 -7.97
C ILE A 155 -22.38 -7.52 -8.98
N SER A 156 -22.48 -6.27 -8.53
CA SER A 156 -22.08 -5.09 -9.27
C SER A 156 -21.30 -4.14 -8.35
N TYR A 157 -20.66 -3.15 -8.94
CA TYR A 157 -19.90 -2.13 -8.20
C TYR A 157 -20.15 -0.75 -8.79
N SER A 158 -19.85 0.28 -8.00
CA SER A 158 -19.91 1.68 -8.42
C SER A 158 -18.51 2.29 -8.44
N GLY A 159 -18.27 3.19 -9.40
CA GLY A 159 -17.00 3.87 -9.59
C GLY A 159 -16.03 3.10 -10.48
N SER A 160 -14.78 3.57 -10.54
CA SER A 160 -13.70 2.94 -11.30
C SER A 160 -12.87 2.00 -10.42
N LEU A 161 -12.15 1.06 -11.04
CA LEU A 161 -11.11 0.29 -10.36
C LEU A 161 -10.11 1.28 -9.75
N THR A 162 -10.00 1.28 -8.42
CA THR A 162 -9.25 2.32 -7.70
C THR A 162 -8.10 1.73 -6.92
N LYS A 163 -7.02 2.51 -6.86
CA LYS A 163 -5.85 2.32 -6.01
C LYS A 163 -5.63 3.64 -5.26
N ASP A 164 -5.98 3.66 -3.98
CA ASP A 164 -5.87 4.80 -3.07
C ASP A 164 -5.21 4.33 -1.76
N ILE A 165 -4.90 5.26 -0.85
CA ILE A 165 -4.42 4.92 0.49
C ILE A 165 -5.59 4.99 1.46
N ARG A 166 -5.83 3.90 2.16
CA ARG A 166 -6.90 3.72 3.13
C ARG A 166 -6.37 3.22 4.46
N TYR A 167 -7.16 3.35 5.50
CA TYR A 167 -6.77 2.89 6.83
C TYR A 167 -7.93 2.38 7.66
N SER A 168 -7.55 1.59 8.66
CA SER A 168 -8.40 1.11 9.73
C SER A 168 -7.72 1.40 11.06
N THR A 169 -8.49 1.52 12.14
CA THR A 169 -7.97 1.70 13.50
C THR A 169 -8.49 0.58 14.38
N GLY A 170 -7.66 0.09 15.30
CA GLY A 170 -8.05 -0.89 16.31
C GLY A 170 -7.58 -0.47 17.69
N THR A 171 -8.14 -1.08 18.72
CA THR A 171 -7.72 -0.83 20.12
C THR A 171 -6.45 -1.61 20.49
N SER A 172 -5.98 -2.51 19.62
CA SER A 172 -4.74 -3.25 19.77
C SER A 172 -4.10 -3.55 18.40
N PRO A 173 -2.80 -3.91 18.35
CA PRO A 173 -2.14 -4.33 17.11
C PRO A 173 -2.74 -5.59 16.46
N THR A 174 -3.54 -6.36 17.18
CA THR A 174 -4.25 -7.54 16.65
C THR A 174 -5.73 -7.27 16.37
N GLY A 175 -6.17 -6.02 16.51
CA GLY A 175 -7.54 -5.59 16.31
C GLY A 175 -8.42 -5.71 17.57
N PRO A 176 -9.76 -5.77 17.41
CA PRO A 176 -10.48 -5.68 16.14
C PRO A 176 -10.20 -4.35 15.42
N TRP A 177 -10.15 -4.40 14.09
CA TRP A 177 -9.89 -3.23 13.24
C TRP A 177 -11.20 -2.70 12.67
N THR A 178 -11.45 -1.41 12.84
CA THR A 178 -12.55 -0.70 12.20
C THR A 178 -12.04 0.18 11.07
N TYR A 179 -12.64 0.06 9.89
CA TYR A 179 -12.30 0.89 8.75
C TYR A 179 -12.64 2.37 8.99
N ARG A 180 -11.79 3.27 8.47
CA ARG A 180 -11.92 4.72 8.71
C ARG A 180 -11.92 5.57 7.45
N GLY A 181 -11.76 4.97 6.27
CA GLY A 181 -11.84 5.68 5.01
C GLY A 181 -10.51 5.85 4.29
N VAL A 182 -10.45 6.89 3.47
CA VAL A 182 -9.34 7.22 2.55
C VAL A 182 -8.45 8.26 3.20
N ILE A 183 -7.16 7.96 3.31
CA ILE A 183 -6.13 8.97 3.64
C ILE A 183 -5.76 9.74 2.39
N MET A 184 -5.48 9.07 1.26
CA MET A 184 -5.06 9.77 0.04
C MET A 184 -5.74 9.17 -1.20
N PRO A 185 -6.54 9.95 -1.94
CA PRO A 185 -7.19 9.48 -3.16
C PRO A 185 -6.17 9.26 -4.28
N LYS A 186 -6.58 8.58 -5.35
CA LYS A 186 -5.81 8.51 -6.59
C LYS A 186 -5.66 9.91 -7.19
N GLN A 187 -4.42 10.36 -7.32
CA GLN A 187 -4.08 11.66 -7.92
C GLN A 187 -2.60 11.71 -8.31
N GLY A 188 -2.22 12.73 -9.09
CA GLY A 188 -0.88 12.88 -9.62
C GLY A 188 -0.59 11.97 -10.83
N LYS A 189 0.66 11.98 -11.29
CA LYS A 189 1.11 11.25 -12.50
C LYS A 189 1.45 9.78 -12.26
N SER A 190 1.61 9.37 -11.00
CA SER A 190 1.91 7.97 -10.67
C SER A 190 0.62 7.17 -10.53
N PHE A 191 0.52 6.05 -11.24
CA PHE A 191 -0.59 5.09 -11.05
C PHE A 191 -0.40 4.20 -9.81
N THR A 192 0.76 4.27 -9.14
CA THR A 192 1.02 3.63 -7.85
C THR A 192 1.12 4.65 -6.72
N ASN A 193 0.84 4.25 -5.48
CA ASN A 193 1.07 5.05 -4.28
C ASN A 193 1.61 4.13 -3.17
N HIS A 194 2.51 4.63 -2.32
CA HIS A 194 3.14 3.87 -1.23
C HIS A 194 3.32 4.80 -0.02
N PRO A 195 2.62 4.56 1.10
CA PRO A 195 2.58 5.51 2.21
C PRO A 195 3.56 5.17 3.35
N GLY A 196 3.91 6.18 4.14
CA GLY A 196 4.49 6.05 5.47
C GLY A 196 3.98 7.16 6.38
N ILE A 197 3.70 6.87 7.65
CA ILE A 197 3.31 7.88 8.64
C ILE A 197 4.35 7.89 9.75
N ILE A 198 4.78 9.08 10.14
CA ILE A 198 5.65 9.30 11.30
C ILE A 198 5.15 10.47 12.14
N ASP A 199 5.46 10.42 13.43
CA ASP A 199 5.36 11.57 14.31
C ASP A 199 6.75 12.16 14.54
N PHE A 200 6.89 13.46 14.37
CA PHE A 200 8.13 14.19 14.59
C PHE A 200 7.83 15.59 15.13
N ASN A 201 8.57 16.03 16.16
CA ASN A 201 8.42 17.35 16.78
C ASN A 201 6.95 17.72 17.10
N ASN A 202 6.24 16.81 17.78
CA ASN A 202 4.83 16.95 18.17
C ASN A 202 3.85 17.16 17.00
N THR A 203 4.20 16.70 15.80
CA THR A 203 3.36 16.79 14.60
C THR A 203 3.46 15.50 13.78
N SER A 204 2.40 15.16 13.02
CA SER A 204 2.37 13.98 12.16
C SER A 204 2.62 14.31 10.69
N TYR A 205 3.31 13.39 10.01
CA TYR A 205 3.69 13.52 8.60
C TYR A 205 3.26 12.29 7.82
N PHE A 206 2.72 12.53 6.63
CA PHE A 206 2.34 11.51 5.67
C PHE A 206 3.30 11.55 4.48
N PHE A 207 4.22 10.58 4.45
CA PHE A 207 5.14 10.35 3.34
C PHE A 207 4.47 9.48 2.28
N TYR A 208 4.76 9.78 1.03
CA TYR A 208 4.28 9.02 -0.11
C TYR A 208 5.21 9.21 -1.32
N HIS A 209 4.92 8.53 -2.43
CA HIS A 209 5.57 8.83 -3.71
C HIS A 209 4.60 9.42 -4.74
N ASN A 210 5.13 10.20 -5.67
CA ASN A 210 4.40 10.69 -6.84
C ASN A 210 5.33 10.69 -8.07
N GLY A 211 4.85 11.22 -9.20
CA GLY A 211 5.67 11.43 -10.41
C GLY A 211 5.76 12.90 -10.79
N ALA A 212 5.90 13.80 -9.81
CA ALA A 212 5.72 15.24 -10.03
C ALA A 212 6.95 15.93 -10.66
N LEU A 213 8.16 15.42 -10.44
CA LEU A 213 9.38 15.98 -11.03
C LEU A 213 9.37 15.87 -12.57
N PRO A 214 10.16 16.72 -13.28
CA PRO A 214 10.33 16.62 -14.73
C PRO A 214 10.68 15.18 -15.18
N GLY A 215 10.01 14.67 -16.21
CA GLY A 215 10.17 13.27 -16.66
C GLY A 215 9.53 12.21 -15.74
N GLY A 216 8.87 12.61 -14.65
CA GLY A 216 8.21 11.71 -13.71
C GLY A 216 7.00 10.97 -14.30
N SER A 217 6.80 9.73 -13.85
CA SER A 217 5.75 8.80 -14.28
C SER A 217 5.36 7.85 -13.14
N GLY A 218 4.57 6.81 -13.42
CA GLY A 218 4.32 5.74 -12.44
C GLY A 218 5.49 4.78 -12.21
N TYR A 219 6.52 4.81 -13.07
CA TYR A 219 7.75 4.02 -12.93
C TYR A 219 8.96 4.87 -12.50
N THR A 220 8.93 6.17 -12.79
CA THR A 220 9.93 7.16 -12.39
C THR A 220 9.31 8.09 -11.35
N ARG A 221 9.53 7.78 -10.06
CA ARG A 221 8.79 8.37 -8.94
C ARG A 221 9.72 9.18 -8.03
N SER A 222 9.11 10.09 -7.28
CA SER A 222 9.78 11.00 -6.35
C SER A 222 9.08 10.94 -4.99
N VAL A 223 9.85 11.07 -3.92
CA VAL A 223 9.32 11.13 -2.55
C VAL A 223 8.63 12.47 -2.34
N ALA A 224 7.52 12.45 -1.60
CA ALA A 224 6.77 13.63 -1.18
C ALA A 224 6.28 13.46 0.27
N VAL A 225 5.95 14.57 0.91
CA VAL A 225 5.52 14.59 2.32
C VAL A 225 4.49 15.68 2.56
N GLU A 226 3.42 15.34 3.27
CA GLU A 226 2.46 16.30 3.80
C GLU A 226 2.46 16.29 5.33
N ARG A 227 2.29 17.47 5.92
CA ARG A 227 2.02 17.61 7.36
C ARG A 227 0.51 17.50 7.58
N PHE A 228 0.07 16.72 8.56
CA PHE A 228 -1.33 16.67 8.93
C PHE A 228 -1.53 16.69 10.44
N VAL A 229 -2.79 16.87 10.86
CA VAL A 229 -3.23 16.77 12.25
C VAL A 229 -4.38 15.79 12.25
N TYR A 230 -4.40 14.87 13.22
CA TYR A 230 -5.56 14.00 13.43
C TYR A 230 -6.80 14.86 13.73
N ASN A 231 -7.95 14.43 13.22
CA ASN A 231 -9.24 15.01 13.61
C ASN A 231 -9.48 14.82 15.12
N SER A 232 -10.40 15.58 15.69
CA SER A 232 -10.70 15.53 17.13
C SER A 232 -11.18 14.15 17.62
N ASP A 233 -11.66 13.30 16.73
CA ASP A 233 -12.08 11.91 17.00
C ASP A 233 -10.94 10.89 16.82
N GLY A 234 -9.70 11.35 16.57
CA GLY A 234 -8.53 10.52 16.34
C GLY A 234 -8.41 9.96 14.91
N THR A 235 -9.29 10.33 13.99
CA THR A 235 -9.21 9.92 12.58
C THR A 235 -8.16 10.72 11.81
N ILE A 236 -7.57 10.10 10.79
CA ILE A 236 -6.69 10.76 9.82
C ILE A 236 -7.59 11.47 8.78
N PRO A 237 -7.39 12.77 8.51
CA PRO A 237 -8.12 13.48 7.47
C PRO A 237 -7.70 12.98 6.07
N THR A 238 -8.53 13.26 5.06
CA THR A 238 -8.11 13.06 3.67
C THR A 238 -7.05 14.10 3.28
N ILE A 239 -5.88 13.63 2.86
CA ILE A 239 -4.70 14.40 2.47
C ILE A 239 -4.60 14.47 0.95
N GLN A 240 -4.40 15.67 0.42
CA GLN A 240 -4.17 15.92 -1.01
C GLN A 240 -2.68 16.06 -1.31
N MET A 241 -2.24 15.61 -2.49
CA MET A 241 -0.87 15.85 -2.92
C MET A 241 -0.66 17.35 -3.15
N SER A 242 0.38 17.92 -2.55
CA SER A 242 0.77 19.31 -2.80
C SER A 242 2.03 19.41 -3.65
N THR A 243 2.31 20.61 -4.15
CA THR A 243 3.59 20.97 -4.78
C THR A 243 4.59 21.59 -3.80
N GLY A 244 4.12 22.01 -2.61
CA GLY A 244 4.92 22.71 -1.61
C GLY A 244 5.46 21.82 -0.49
N GLY A 245 4.85 20.66 -0.27
CA GLY A 245 5.17 19.72 0.79
C GLY A 245 4.94 20.26 2.20
N ALA A 246 5.50 19.58 3.19
CA ALA A 246 5.42 19.99 4.58
C ALA A 246 6.13 21.33 4.84
N PRO A 247 5.58 22.20 5.72
CA PRO A 247 6.24 23.44 6.11
C PRO A 247 7.55 23.15 6.87
N GLN A 248 8.49 24.09 6.78
CA GLN A 248 9.73 24.04 7.54
C GLN A 248 9.43 24.12 9.04
N VAL A 249 10.05 23.24 9.84
CA VAL A 249 9.76 23.08 11.28
C VAL A 249 10.84 23.62 12.21
N GLY A 250 11.92 24.15 11.66
CA GLY A 250 13.02 24.74 12.41
C GLY A 250 14.00 25.42 11.49
N THR A 251 14.88 26.23 12.06
CA THR A 251 15.92 26.93 11.30
C THR A 251 17.20 26.12 11.18
N LEU A 252 17.90 26.26 10.07
CA LEU A 252 19.27 25.76 9.91
C LEU A 252 20.24 26.74 10.59
N ASN A 253 21.13 26.24 11.44
CA ASN A 253 22.17 27.06 12.06
C ASN A 253 23.38 27.19 11.10
N PRO A 254 23.67 28.38 10.54
CA PRO A 254 24.78 28.54 9.60
C PRO A 254 26.15 28.64 10.29
N TYR A 255 26.20 28.74 11.62
CA TYR A 255 27.44 28.93 12.39
C TYR A 255 28.11 27.62 12.81
N VAL A 256 27.55 26.48 12.39
CA VAL A 256 28.16 25.16 12.51
C VAL A 256 28.43 24.60 11.13
N ARG A 257 29.31 23.60 11.03
CA ARG A 257 29.56 22.89 9.78
C ARG A 257 28.24 22.37 9.22
N GLN A 258 27.95 22.75 7.97
CA GLN A 258 26.85 22.22 7.18
C GLN A 258 27.46 21.59 5.93
N GLU A 259 27.13 20.33 5.67
CA GLU A 259 27.60 19.66 4.46
C GLU A 259 26.86 20.20 3.23
N ALA A 260 27.48 20.17 2.06
CA ALA A 260 26.94 20.78 0.84
C ALA A 260 25.68 20.06 0.34
N GLU A 261 25.56 18.77 0.60
CA GLU A 261 24.39 17.93 0.35
C GLU A 261 23.22 18.23 1.30
N THR A 262 23.41 19.08 2.31
CA THR A 262 22.33 19.65 3.11
C THR A 262 21.65 20.77 2.33
N MET A 263 20.65 20.41 1.54
CA MET A 263 19.96 21.35 0.64
C MET A 263 18.44 21.19 0.68
N ALA A 264 17.74 22.29 0.38
CA ALA A 264 16.29 22.33 0.20
C ALA A 264 15.89 22.33 -1.29
N TRP A 265 16.75 22.89 -2.15
CA TRP A 265 16.60 22.86 -3.60
C TRP A 265 17.94 22.72 -4.29
N SER A 266 17.93 22.14 -5.48
CA SER A 266 19.06 22.11 -6.39
C SER A 266 18.61 22.21 -7.85
N SER A 267 19.56 22.47 -8.74
CA SER A 267 19.39 22.34 -10.20
C SER A 267 20.63 21.69 -10.76
N ASP A 268 20.42 20.56 -11.45
CA ASP A 268 21.39 19.89 -12.32
C ASP A 268 22.73 19.50 -11.66
N VAL A 269 22.73 19.35 -10.33
CA VAL A 269 23.85 18.76 -9.56
C VAL A 269 23.53 17.33 -9.16
N GLU A 270 24.57 16.54 -8.91
CA GLU A 270 24.47 15.21 -8.34
C GLU A 270 25.17 15.17 -6.97
N THR A 271 25.12 14.00 -6.32
CA THR A 271 25.85 13.74 -5.09
C THR A 271 26.65 12.46 -5.21
N GLU A 272 27.88 12.46 -4.71
CA GLU A 272 28.75 11.27 -4.74
C GLU A 272 29.46 11.06 -3.40
N VAL A 273 29.99 9.86 -3.19
CA VAL A 273 30.73 9.55 -1.96
C VAL A 273 32.06 10.30 -1.97
N CYS A 274 32.29 11.10 -0.93
CA CYS A 274 33.53 11.84 -0.73
C CYS A 274 34.67 10.90 -0.29
N SER A 275 35.85 11.04 -0.88
CA SER A 275 37.01 10.18 -0.55
C SER A 275 37.56 10.42 0.86
N GLU A 276 37.33 11.62 1.38
CA GLU A 276 37.65 12.08 2.72
C GLU A 276 36.56 11.70 3.76
N GLY A 277 35.49 11.05 3.30
CA GLY A 277 34.33 10.63 4.08
C GLY A 277 33.18 11.63 4.00
N GLY A 278 31.95 11.12 3.88
CA GLY A 278 30.75 11.92 3.68
C GLY A 278 30.25 11.87 2.24
N ILE A 279 29.48 12.89 1.84
CA ILE A 279 28.92 13.04 0.49
C ILE A 279 29.32 14.41 -0.04
N ASP A 280 29.72 14.49 -1.31
CA ASP A 280 30.00 15.74 -2.01
C ASP A 280 28.84 16.09 -2.95
N VAL A 281 28.68 17.37 -3.26
CA VAL A 281 27.89 17.81 -4.42
C VAL A 281 28.80 17.82 -5.63
N SER A 282 28.41 17.09 -6.68
CA SER A 282 29.24 16.79 -7.85
C SER A 282 28.53 17.11 -9.16
N TYR A 283 29.24 16.91 -10.28
CA TYR A 283 28.77 17.19 -11.65
C TYR A 283 28.30 18.64 -11.87
N ILE A 284 28.93 19.60 -11.19
CA ILE A 284 28.57 21.02 -11.23
C ILE A 284 29.06 21.67 -12.53
N ASN A 285 28.13 22.21 -13.30
CA ASN A 285 28.34 22.98 -14.52
C ASN A 285 28.00 24.47 -14.33
N ASN A 286 28.33 25.27 -15.35
CA ASN A 286 28.01 26.69 -15.34
C ASN A 286 26.49 26.93 -15.38
N GLY A 287 25.92 27.38 -14.27
CA GLY A 287 24.49 27.68 -14.11
C GLY A 287 23.80 26.86 -13.01
N ASP A 288 24.46 25.80 -12.55
CA ASP A 288 23.94 24.88 -11.54
C ASP A 288 23.96 25.52 -10.16
N TYR A 289 23.08 25.05 -9.27
CA TYR A 289 23.00 25.61 -7.92
C TYR A 289 22.46 24.63 -6.89
N ILE A 290 22.78 24.92 -5.63
CA ILE A 290 22.09 24.41 -4.43
C ILE A 290 21.55 25.58 -3.61
N LYS A 291 20.48 25.36 -2.85
CA LYS A 291 19.87 26.36 -1.95
C LYS A 291 19.42 25.70 -0.65
N VAL A 292 19.70 26.37 0.47
CA VAL A 292 19.17 26.04 1.81
C VAL A 292 17.99 26.94 2.17
N LYS A 293 17.09 26.46 3.04
CA LYS A 293 15.89 27.18 3.49
C LYS A 293 15.95 27.47 4.99
N GLY A 294 15.47 28.66 5.39
CA GLY A 294 15.28 29.05 6.79
C GLY A 294 16.56 29.02 7.62
N VAL A 295 17.58 29.72 7.16
CA VAL A 295 18.83 29.91 7.88
C VAL A 295 18.62 30.93 9.01
N ALA A 296 18.91 30.57 10.26
CA ALA A 296 18.88 31.51 11.38
C ALA A 296 20.13 32.39 11.33
N SER A 297 19.99 33.67 10.96
CA SER A 297 21.10 34.62 11.09
C SER A 297 21.00 35.35 12.43
N ALA A 298 22.04 35.21 13.24
CA ALA A 298 22.31 36.12 14.35
C ALA A 298 23.23 37.19 13.77
N THR A 299 22.65 38.31 13.33
CA THR A 299 23.34 39.54 12.95
C THR A 299 24.84 39.41 12.64
N SER A 300 25.10 39.22 11.33
CA SER A 300 26.27 39.63 10.54
C SER A 300 27.59 38.82 10.52
N GLY A 301 27.96 38.30 9.33
CA GLY A 301 29.35 38.03 8.89
C GLY A 301 29.61 36.76 8.06
N GLY A 302 30.19 36.80 6.85
CA GLY A 302 30.44 35.64 5.94
C GLY A 302 30.53 35.93 4.42
N LYS A 303 31.53 35.43 3.67
CA LYS A 303 31.70 35.75 2.24
C LYS A 303 31.24 34.64 1.28
N ILE A 304 30.51 35.00 0.21
CA ILE A 304 30.27 34.13 -0.96
C ILE A 304 31.13 34.67 -2.12
N GLU A 305 32.02 33.84 -2.66
CA GLU A 305 32.89 34.21 -3.78
C GLU A 305 32.33 33.72 -5.13
N LEU A 306 32.37 34.58 -6.14
CA LEU A 306 32.02 34.27 -7.53
C LEU A 306 33.29 34.28 -8.36
N ARG A 307 33.66 33.10 -8.89
CA ARG A 307 34.89 32.89 -9.66
C ARG A 307 34.53 32.30 -11.02
N LEU A 308 35.15 32.80 -12.09
CA LEU A 308 34.89 32.35 -13.46
C LEU A 308 35.70 31.11 -13.80
N GLY A 309 35.05 30.11 -14.41
CA GLY A 309 35.70 28.95 -15.04
C GLY A 309 36.20 27.87 -14.07
N SER A 310 36.64 28.22 -12.87
CA SER A 310 36.98 27.28 -11.80
C SER A 310 36.89 27.92 -10.42
N VAL A 311 36.96 27.09 -9.37
CA VAL A 311 37.00 27.51 -7.96
C VAL A 311 38.26 28.32 -7.58
N THR A 312 39.28 28.38 -8.44
CA THR A 312 40.44 29.28 -8.34
C THR A 312 40.52 30.31 -9.46
N GLY A 313 39.57 30.26 -10.40
CA GLY A 313 39.49 31.12 -11.55
C GLY A 313 39.22 32.57 -11.16
N THR A 314 39.19 33.44 -12.16
CA THR A 314 39.15 34.89 -11.97
C THR A 314 38.02 35.26 -11.03
N LEU A 315 38.38 35.80 -9.86
CA LEU A 315 37.44 36.32 -8.89
C LEU A 315 36.76 37.55 -9.50
N VAL A 316 35.47 37.43 -9.77
CA VAL A 316 34.66 38.49 -10.40
C VAL A 316 33.67 39.12 -9.44
N GLY A 317 33.49 38.52 -8.26
CA GLY A 317 32.67 39.11 -7.21
C GLY A 317 32.91 38.46 -5.86
N THR A 318 32.76 39.25 -4.80
CA THR A 318 32.70 38.77 -3.43
C THR A 318 31.49 39.39 -2.76
N CYS A 319 30.53 38.58 -2.33
CA CYS A 319 29.50 39.02 -1.40
C CYS A 319 30.12 39.00 -0.01
N THR A 320 30.15 40.13 0.69
CA THR A 320 30.61 40.20 2.07
C THR A 320 29.40 40.32 2.98
N THR A 321 29.10 39.30 3.78
CA THR A 321 28.21 39.48 4.93
C THR A 321 29.01 40.29 5.96
N CYS A 322 28.55 41.52 6.26
CA CYS A 322 29.16 42.45 7.22
C CYS A 322 29.12 41.88 8.65
N PRO A 323 29.91 42.36 9.65
CA PRO A 323 29.76 42.14 11.11
C PRO A 323 28.71 43.10 11.73
N VAL A 324 27.92 42.70 12.74
CA VAL A 324 27.11 43.60 13.57
C VAL A 324 27.71 43.39 14.95
N SER A 325 28.60 44.30 15.29
CA SER A 325 29.10 44.48 16.63
C SER A 325 28.01 45.11 17.50
N GLY A 326 27.67 44.46 18.62
CA GLY A 326 27.25 45.12 19.85
C GLY A 326 25.77 45.01 20.25
N ALA A 327 25.53 44.32 21.38
CA ALA A 327 24.65 44.67 22.51
C ALA A 327 24.20 43.38 23.24
N THR A 328 24.29 43.18 24.56
CA THR A 328 24.63 44.01 25.73
C THR A 328 24.71 43.07 26.95
N GLY A 329 25.50 43.45 27.98
CA GLY A 329 25.04 43.29 29.37
C GLY A 329 25.90 42.40 30.29
N THR A 330 26.77 43.09 31.03
CA THR A 330 27.53 42.70 32.25
C THR A 330 28.49 41.53 32.18
#